data_AF-A0A7X1M1R9-F1
#
_entry.id   AF-A0A7X1M1R9-F1
#
_cell.length_a   1.000
_cell.length_b   1.000
_cell.length_c   1.000
_cell.angle_alpha   90.00
_cell.angle_beta   90.00
_cell.angle_gamma   90.00
#
_symmetry.space_group_name_H-M   'P 1'
#
loop_
_entity.id
_entity.type
_entity.pdbx_description
1 polymer ?
#
loop_
_entity_poly.entity_id
_entity_poly.type
_entity_poly.pdbx_seq_one_letter_code
_entity_poly.pdbx_strand_id
1 'polypeptide(L)'
;MIGSRGAGITLASLALLAAAAGGVPAAQAGGQAREYTALECTGQENITYGPGLGLSSAGSAKVSVDGTYHCTDGSGHRSTATYHTEGMTGGGCLLLSWNRSKETLRFADGTTTVIAYQAGPSVRVAGLNTALLRGEVVGGRGKGAAAEKTIQTLPGSLPTDCAIGGGIRHTTGLTHLSIHP
;
A
#
# COMPACT_ATOMS: atom_id res chain seq x y z
N MET A 1 92.10 8.32 -24.95
CA MET A 1 90.82 7.77 -25.43
C MET A 1 89.84 8.95 -25.47
N ILE A 2 89.71 9.64 -26.62
CA ILE A 2 88.65 9.43 -27.63
C ILE A 2 87.29 9.52 -26.92
N GLY A 3 86.56 10.64 -26.97
CA GLY A 3 85.82 11.12 -28.15
C GLY A 3 84.55 10.26 -28.30
N SER A 4 83.34 10.73 -28.57
CA SER A 4 82.81 11.99 -29.05
C SER A 4 81.30 11.78 -29.30
N ARG A 5 80.51 12.87 -29.42
CA ARG A 5 79.23 13.00 -30.17
C ARG A 5 77.99 12.28 -29.60
N GLY A 6 76.78 12.86 -29.63
CA GLY A 6 76.33 14.14 -30.17
C GLY A 6 74.81 14.14 -30.41
N ALA A 7 74.23 15.33 -30.23
CA ALA A 7 73.09 15.92 -30.96
C ALA A 7 71.66 15.34 -30.86
N GLY A 8 70.70 16.25 -30.62
CA GLY A 8 69.29 16.06 -30.94
C GLY A 8 68.35 17.05 -30.26
N ILE A 9 68.33 18.30 -30.71
CA ILE A 9 67.40 19.39 -30.31
C ILE A 9 66.12 19.29 -31.17
N THR A 10 64.94 19.49 -30.57
CA THR A 10 63.78 20.25 -31.13
C THR A 10 62.75 20.45 -30.00
N LEU A 11 62.53 21.65 -29.42
CA LEU A 11 61.84 22.87 -29.88
C LEU A 11 60.37 22.70 -30.32
N ALA A 12 59.57 23.64 -29.81
CA ALA A 12 58.25 24.10 -30.26
C ALA A 12 57.03 23.36 -29.70
N SER A 13 55.93 24.00 -29.31
CA SER A 13 55.58 25.40 -29.09
C SER A 13 54.19 25.42 -28.43
N LEU A 14 53.88 26.53 -27.75
CA LEU A 14 52.57 26.85 -27.20
C LEU A 14 51.43 26.80 -28.22
N ALA A 15 50.24 26.41 -27.75
CA ALA A 15 48.98 27.00 -28.21
C ALA A 15 47.99 27.10 -27.04
N LEU A 16 47.72 28.33 -26.59
CA LEU A 16 46.53 28.67 -25.82
C LEU A 16 45.30 28.57 -26.74
N LEU A 17 44.22 27.96 -26.25
CA LEU A 17 42.87 28.25 -26.72
C LEU A 17 41.97 28.45 -25.50
N ALA A 18 41.61 29.71 -25.27
CA ALA A 18 40.48 30.12 -24.46
C ALA A 18 39.22 30.13 -25.33
N ALA A 19 38.11 29.56 -24.86
CA ALA A 19 36.77 29.99 -25.25
C ALA A 19 35.73 29.46 -24.24
N ALA A 20 35.02 30.40 -23.64
CA ALA A 20 33.86 30.17 -22.77
C ALA A 20 32.64 29.72 -23.59
N ALA A 21 31.84 28.81 -23.04
CA ALA A 21 30.41 28.71 -23.35
C ALA A 21 29.68 27.83 -22.33
N GLY A 22 28.63 28.38 -21.73
CA GLY A 22 27.48 27.63 -21.26
C GLY A 22 27.63 26.93 -19.92
N GLY A 23 27.23 27.60 -18.84
CA GLY A 23 26.72 26.89 -17.67
C GLY A 23 25.57 26.00 -18.13
N VAL A 24 25.75 24.69 -18.02
CA VAL A 24 24.66 23.73 -18.10
C VAL A 24 23.98 23.81 -16.74
N PRO A 25 22.74 24.32 -16.61
CA PRO A 25 21.95 23.89 -15.48
C PRO A 25 21.77 22.40 -15.72
N ALA A 26 22.48 21.58 -14.96
CA ALA A 26 22.00 20.25 -14.69
C ALA A 26 20.58 20.48 -14.16
N ALA A 27 19.60 20.24 -15.02
CA ALA A 27 18.23 20.05 -14.62
C ALA A 27 18.30 18.87 -13.64
N GLN A 28 18.52 19.19 -12.37
CA GLN A 28 18.05 18.36 -11.29
C GLN A 28 16.57 18.27 -11.59
N ALA A 29 16.19 17.17 -12.25
CA ALA A 29 14.84 16.67 -12.21
C ALA A 29 14.56 16.51 -10.71
N GLY A 30 14.06 17.58 -10.11
CA GLY A 30 13.30 17.57 -8.90
C GLY A 30 12.03 16.80 -9.19
N GLY A 31 12.17 15.50 -9.48
CA GLY A 31 11.29 14.55 -8.86
C GLY A 31 11.54 14.72 -7.38
N GLN A 32 10.82 15.65 -6.77
CA GLN A 32 10.54 15.56 -5.36
C GLN A 32 10.02 14.14 -5.21
N ALA A 33 10.88 13.23 -4.75
CA ALA A 33 10.46 12.02 -4.09
C ALA A 33 9.57 12.57 -2.99
N ARG A 34 8.26 12.61 -3.26
CA ARG A 34 7.27 13.09 -2.34
C ARG A 34 7.49 12.19 -1.15
N GLU A 35 8.05 12.75 -0.09
CA GLU A 35 8.49 11.98 1.06
C GLU A 35 7.21 11.39 1.68
N TYR A 36 6.89 10.17 1.27
CA TYR A 36 5.74 9.45 1.76
C TYR A 36 6.13 9.09 3.20
N THR A 37 5.47 9.68 4.19
CA THR A 37 5.71 9.24 5.56
C THR A 37 5.00 7.91 5.75
N ALA A 38 5.72 6.91 6.23
CA ALA A 38 5.12 5.65 6.62
C ALA A 38 3.96 5.91 7.62
N LEU A 39 2.88 5.16 7.49
CA LEU A 39 1.69 5.30 8.33
C LEU A 39 1.28 3.93 8.85
N GLU A 40 1.17 3.80 10.17
CA GLU A 40 0.70 2.60 10.85
C GLU A 40 -0.63 2.88 11.53
N CYS A 41 -1.65 2.11 11.21
CA CYS A 41 -3.02 2.31 11.65
C CYS A 41 -3.57 1.03 12.27
N THR A 42 -4.27 1.16 13.39
CA THR A 42 -4.99 0.07 14.05
C THR A 42 -6.44 0.45 14.30
N GLY A 43 -7.34 -0.51 14.21
CA GLY A 43 -8.77 -0.24 14.34
C GLY A 43 -9.64 -1.48 14.46
N GLN A 44 -10.94 -1.24 14.47
CA GLN A 44 -11.96 -2.27 14.36
C GLN A 44 -12.90 -1.93 13.20
N GLU A 45 -13.34 -2.95 12.49
CA GLU A 45 -14.28 -2.84 11.37
C GLU A 45 -15.54 -3.68 11.55
N ASN A 46 -16.59 -3.16 10.93
CA ASN A 46 -17.84 -3.85 10.66
C ASN A 46 -17.89 -4.20 9.18
N ILE A 47 -17.98 -5.49 8.86
CA ILE A 47 -17.94 -6.01 7.50
C ILE A 47 -19.30 -6.59 7.15
N THR A 48 -19.85 -6.22 6.00
CA THR A 48 -21.15 -6.68 5.51
C THR A 48 -21.00 -7.31 4.13
N TYR A 49 -21.67 -8.45 3.91
CA TYR A 49 -21.63 -9.23 2.68
C TYR A 49 -23.00 -9.32 1.98
N GLY A 50 -23.01 -9.10 0.67
CA GLY A 50 -24.20 -9.22 -0.18
C GLY A 50 -23.91 -9.86 -1.56
N PRO A 51 -24.31 -11.12 -1.82
CA PRO A 51 -24.94 -12.06 -0.89
C PRO A 51 -24.00 -12.51 0.24
N GLY A 52 -24.53 -13.24 1.22
CA GLY A 52 -23.80 -13.72 2.38
C GLY A 52 -22.95 -14.92 2.02
N LEU A 53 -21.90 -15.12 2.79
CA LEU A 53 -20.89 -16.14 2.54
C LEU A 53 -21.35 -17.48 3.12
N GLY A 54 -21.87 -18.37 2.28
CA GLY A 54 -22.16 -19.77 2.61
C GLY A 54 -21.00 -20.72 2.31
N LEU A 55 -21.15 -22.00 2.64
CA LEU A 55 -20.18 -23.08 2.40
C LEU A 55 -19.68 -23.13 0.96
N SER A 56 -20.60 -23.12 0.00
CA SER A 56 -20.34 -23.16 -1.44
C SER A 56 -20.84 -21.88 -2.08
N SER A 57 -20.29 -20.74 -1.66
CA SER A 57 -20.56 -19.45 -2.30
C SER A 57 -19.98 -19.49 -3.73
N ALA A 58 -20.76 -20.01 -4.67
CA ALA A 58 -20.37 -20.24 -6.05
C ALA A 58 -20.18 -18.94 -6.86
N GLY A 59 -20.39 -17.77 -6.23
CA GLY A 59 -20.28 -16.46 -6.85
C GLY A 59 -19.51 -15.47 -5.98
N SER A 60 -19.33 -14.26 -6.50
CA SER A 60 -18.75 -13.15 -5.74
C SER A 60 -19.80 -12.48 -4.86
N ALA A 61 -19.41 -12.10 -3.66
CA ALA A 61 -20.18 -11.28 -2.74
C ALA A 61 -19.67 -9.84 -2.76
N LYS A 62 -20.60 -8.87 -2.80
CA LYS A 62 -20.26 -7.48 -2.48
C LYS A 62 -19.83 -7.42 -1.02
N VAL A 63 -18.78 -6.67 -0.75
CA VAL A 63 -18.31 -6.37 0.59
C VAL A 63 -18.39 -4.88 0.83
N SER A 64 -18.96 -4.49 1.96
CA SER A 64 -18.98 -3.13 2.50
C SER A 64 -18.37 -3.14 3.88
N VAL A 65 -17.44 -2.24 4.15
CA VAL A 65 -16.76 -2.15 5.45
C VAL A 65 -16.76 -0.73 5.95
N ASP A 66 -17.11 -0.56 7.21
CA ASP A 66 -17.03 0.71 7.92
C ASP A 66 -16.20 0.53 9.19
N GLY A 67 -15.33 1.51 9.47
CA GLY A 67 -14.47 1.46 10.65
C GLY A 67 -13.80 2.78 10.97
N THR A 68 -13.00 2.74 12.03
CA THR A 68 -12.17 3.86 12.46
C THR A 68 -10.76 3.35 12.77
N TYR A 69 -9.76 4.10 12.33
CA TYR A 69 -8.36 3.88 12.63
C TYR A 69 -7.83 4.92 13.63
N HIS A 70 -6.91 4.45 14.46
CA HIS A 70 -5.92 5.25 15.14
C HIS A 70 -4.58 5.04 14.44
N CYS A 71 -4.05 6.11 13.85
CA CYS A 71 -2.85 6.06 13.02
C CYS A 71 -1.69 6.80 13.69
N THR A 72 -0.48 6.33 13.44
CA THR A 72 0.78 6.98 13.81
C THR A 72 1.64 7.06 12.56
N ASP A 73 2.14 8.26 12.23
CA ASP A 73 3.08 8.40 11.13
C ASP A 73 4.54 8.20 11.58
N GLY A 74 5.47 8.13 10.63
CA GLY A 74 6.89 7.96 10.88
C GLY A 74 7.55 9.03 11.77
N SER A 75 6.89 10.18 12.00
CA SER A 75 7.35 11.20 12.96
C SER A 75 6.86 10.95 14.39
N GLY A 76 6.00 9.95 14.58
CA GLY A 76 5.32 9.65 15.83
C GLY A 76 4.03 10.44 16.04
N HIS A 77 3.61 11.26 15.08
CA HIS A 77 2.38 12.04 15.20
C HIS A 77 1.16 11.13 15.05
N ARG A 78 0.21 11.27 15.99
CA ARG A 78 -0.99 10.43 16.06
C ARG A 78 -2.17 11.14 15.44
N SER A 79 -2.99 10.41 14.69
CA SER A 79 -4.22 10.90 14.08
C SER A 79 -5.31 9.84 14.11
N THR A 80 -6.54 10.26 13.85
CA THR A 80 -7.69 9.35 13.68
C THR A 80 -8.24 9.49 12.27
N ALA A 81 -8.68 8.38 11.69
CA ALA A 81 -9.35 8.37 10.40
C ALA A 81 -10.58 7.47 10.43
N THR A 82 -11.71 7.97 9.92
CA THR A 82 -12.85 7.12 9.57
C THR A 82 -12.62 6.56 8.19
N TYR A 83 -13.03 5.33 7.92
CA TYR A 83 -12.92 4.77 6.57
C TYR A 83 -14.16 4.00 6.15
N HIS A 84 -14.35 3.98 4.84
CA HIS A 84 -15.33 3.15 4.16
C HIS A 84 -14.64 2.35 3.06
N THR A 85 -14.96 1.07 2.95
CA THR A 85 -14.43 0.18 1.91
C THR A 85 -15.58 -0.46 1.15
N GLU A 86 -15.51 -0.42 -0.18
CA GLU A 86 -16.41 -1.16 -1.06
C GLU A 86 -15.60 -2.12 -1.93
N GLY A 87 -16.13 -3.31 -2.16
CA GLY A 87 -15.45 -4.28 -3.00
C GLY A 87 -16.26 -5.51 -3.33
N MET A 88 -15.55 -6.49 -3.86
CA MET A 88 -16.04 -7.84 -4.12
C MET A 88 -15.11 -8.85 -3.47
N THR A 89 -15.67 -9.91 -2.92
CA THR A 89 -14.92 -11.08 -2.46
C THR A 89 -15.47 -12.32 -3.15
N GLY A 90 -14.60 -13.24 -3.52
CA GLY A 90 -14.97 -14.58 -3.99
C GLY A 90 -14.67 -15.65 -2.95
N GLY A 91 -15.29 -16.81 -3.14
CA GLY A 91 -15.14 -17.94 -2.22
C GLY A 91 -16.23 -17.96 -1.15
N GLY A 92 -16.12 -18.93 -0.25
CA GLY A 92 -17.14 -19.22 0.77
C GLY A 92 -16.77 -18.73 2.16
N CYS A 93 -17.64 -19.03 3.11
CA CYS A 93 -17.40 -18.71 4.51
C CYS A 93 -16.07 -19.36 5.00
N LEU A 94 -15.70 -20.54 4.48
CA LEU A 94 -14.53 -21.29 4.96
C LEU A 94 -13.24 -20.79 4.33
N LEU A 95 -13.29 -20.35 3.07
CA LEU A 95 -12.12 -19.94 2.30
C LEU A 95 -12.51 -18.77 1.40
N LEU A 96 -11.94 -17.59 1.64
CA LEU A 96 -12.03 -16.48 0.70
C LEU A 96 -10.94 -16.71 -0.36
N SER A 97 -11.35 -16.82 -1.62
CA SER A 97 -10.45 -17.14 -2.73
C SER A 97 -9.78 -15.91 -3.31
N TRP A 98 -10.45 -14.76 -3.26
CA TRP A 98 -9.92 -13.47 -3.67
C TRP A 98 -10.77 -12.34 -3.13
N ASN A 99 -10.20 -11.14 -3.08
CA ASN A 99 -10.85 -9.90 -2.73
C ASN A 99 -10.40 -8.80 -3.70
N ARG A 100 -11.25 -7.83 -4.02
CA ARG A 100 -10.85 -6.58 -4.66
C ARG A 100 -11.67 -5.47 -4.07
N SER A 101 -11.03 -4.43 -3.58
CA SER A 101 -11.73 -3.38 -2.88
C SER A 101 -11.05 -2.04 -3.01
N LYS A 102 -11.83 -0.99 -2.77
CA LYS A 102 -11.36 0.38 -2.67
C LYS A 102 -11.75 0.91 -1.30
N GLU A 103 -10.76 1.35 -0.54
CA GLU A 103 -10.93 1.93 0.78
C GLU A 103 -10.65 3.43 0.71
N THR A 104 -11.49 4.22 1.38
CA THR A 104 -11.35 5.68 1.46
C THR A 104 -11.27 6.08 2.92
N LEU A 105 -10.11 6.58 3.32
CA LEU A 105 -9.84 7.14 4.64
C LEU A 105 -10.14 8.64 4.61
N ARG A 106 -10.78 9.12 5.67
CA ARG A 106 -10.99 10.54 5.96
C ARG A 106 -10.39 10.83 7.32
N PHE A 107 -9.33 11.61 7.34
CA PHE A 107 -8.63 12.02 8.56
C PHE A 107 -9.36 13.18 9.24
N ALA A 108 -9.14 13.34 10.55
CA ALA A 108 -9.71 14.44 11.32
C ALA A 108 -9.29 15.84 10.84
N ASP A 109 -8.15 15.95 10.17
CA ASP A 109 -7.65 17.20 9.55
C ASP A 109 -8.34 17.52 8.19
N GLY A 110 -9.30 16.69 7.76
CA GLY A 110 -10.02 16.82 6.50
C GLY A 110 -9.28 16.24 5.29
N THR A 111 -8.05 15.76 5.45
CA THR A 111 -7.33 15.06 4.37
C THR A 111 -7.94 13.69 4.10
N THR A 112 -7.73 13.21 2.87
CA THR A 112 -8.24 11.90 2.44
C THR A 112 -7.13 11.06 1.85
N THR A 113 -7.27 9.74 1.96
CA THR A 113 -6.41 8.73 1.33
C THR A 113 -7.32 7.68 0.69
N VAL A 114 -7.08 7.36 -0.58
CA VAL A 114 -7.85 6.35 -1.31
C VAL A 114 -6.90 5.22 -1.68
N ILE A 115 -7.22 4.01 -1.23
CA ILE A 115 -6.41 2.80 -1.41
C ILE A 115 -7.17 1.86 -2.32
N ALA A 116 -6.50 1.32 -3.34
CA ALA A 116 -7.02 0.24 -4.16
C ALA A 116 -6.30 -1.06 -3.78
N TYR A 117 -7.04 -2.01 -3.22
CA TYR A 117 -6.52 -3.33 -2.90
C TYR A 117 -6.73 -4.30 -4.06
N GLN A 118 -5.66 -4.98 -4.39
CA GLN A 118 -5.66 -6.14 -5.25
C GLN A 118 -5.87 -7.40 -4.40
N ALA A 119 -6.14 -8.52 -5.07
CA ALA A 119 -6.40 -9.78 -4.40
C ALA A 119 -5.23 -10.19 -3.50
N GLY A 120 -5.55 -10.56 -2.27
CA GLY A 120 -4.61 -11.14 -1.33
C GLY A 120 -5.18 -12.39 -0.66
N PRO A 121 -4.31 -13.22 -0.07
CA PRO A 121 -4.72 -14.49 0.50
C PRO A 121 -5.55 -14.30 1.79
N SER A 122 -6.46 -15.22 2.04
CA SER A 122 -7.07 -15.41 3.37
C SER A 122 -6.59 -16.73 3.96
N VAL A 123 -6.29 -16.74 5.27
CA VAL A 123 -5.83 -17.92 6.00
C VAL A 123 -6.65 -18.06 7.26
N ARG A 124 -7.10 -19.28 7.55
CA ARG A 124 -7.73 -19.64 8.82
C ARG A 124 -6.78 -20.46 9.68
N VAL A 125 -6.51 -20.01 10.90
CA VAL A 125 -5.70 -20.74 11.89
C VAL A 125 -6.41 -20.69 13.23
N ALA A 126 -6.59 -21.85 13.88
CA ALA A 126 -7.19 -21.95 15.22
C ALA A 126 -8.55 -21.23 15.39
N GLY A 127 -9.38 -21.21 14.34
CA GLY A 127 -10.71 -20.56 14.36
C GLY A 127 -10.70 -19.05 14.09
N LEU A 128 -9.52 -18.43 13.99
CA LEU A 128 -9.35 -17.05 13.54
C LEU A 128 -9.21 -17.01 12.02
N ASN A 129 -9.88 -16.05 11.39
CA ASN A 129 -9.73 -15.80 9.96
C ASN A 129 -8.93 -14.52 9.74
N THR A 130 -7.78 -14.66 9.11
CA THR A 130 -6.89 -13.57 8.76
C THR A 130 -6.96 -13.32 7.27
N ALA A 131 -7.41 -12.13 6.86
CA ALA A 131 -7.32 -11.67 5.48
C ALA A 131 -6.16 -10.70 5.34
N LEU A 132 -5.34 -10.90 4.31
CA LEU A 132 -4.28 -9.99 3.92
C LEU A 132 -4.67 -9.30 2.62
N LEU A 133 -4.70 -7.97 2.63
CA LEU A 133 -5.01 -7.13 1.48
C LEU A 133 -3.75 -6.36 1.11
N ARG A 134 -3.33 -6.43 -0.15
CA ARG A 134 -2.20 -5.65 -0.67
C ARG A 134 -2.69 -4.71 -1.74
N GLY A 135 -2.22 -3.48 -1.70
CA GLY A 135 -2.73 -2.41 -2.55
C GLY A 135 -1.76 -1.25 -2.70
N GLU A 136 -2.29 -0.20 -3.31
CA GLU A 136 -1.59 1.05 -3.53
C GLU A 136 -2.51 2.21 -3.20
N VAL A 137 -1.94 3.28 -2.65
CA VAL A 137 -2.65 4.54 -2.49
C VAL A 137 -2.82 5.19 -3.86
N VAL A 138 -4.02 5.14 -4.42
CA VAL A 138 -4.34 5.67 -5.75
C VAL A 138 -4.75 7.15 -5.73
N GLY A 139 -5.05 7.72 -4.56
CA GLY A 139 -5.46 9.11 -4.43
C GLY A 139 -5.26 9.69 -3.03
N GLY A 140 -5.14 11.02 -2.96
CA GLY A 140 -5.03 11.75 -1.70
C GLY A 140 -3.63 11.73 -1.06
N ARG A 141 -3.58 11.85 0.27
CA ARG A 141 -2.35 11.78 1.07
C ARG A 141 -1.70 10.40 0.89
N GLY A 142 -0.41 10.39 0.58
CA GLY A 142 0.35 9.16 0.37
C GLY A 142 0.22 8.54 -1.03
N LYS A 143 -0.38 9.23 -2.02
CA LYS A 143 -0.56 8.68 -3.39
C LYS A 143 0.74 8.11 -3.97
N GLY A 144 0.70 6.86 -4.44
CA GLY A 144 1.82 6.10 -4.98
C GLY A 144 2.48 5.16 -3.96
N ALA A 145 2.16 5.31 -2.67
CA ALA A 145 2.68 4.45 -1.61
C ALA A 145 2.02 3.06 -1.66
N ALA A 146 2.79 2.03 -1.30
CA ALA A 146 2.28 0.69 -1.09
C ALA A 146 1.43 0.64 0.19
N ALA A 147 0.36 -0.15 0.18
CA ALA A 147 -0.51 -0.36 1.32
C ALA A 147 -0.72 -1.84 1.60
N GLU A 148 -0.60 -2.24 2.86
CA GLU A 148 -0.92 -3.58 3.33
C GLU A 148 -1.91 -3.51 4.50
N LYS A 149 -3.02 -4.24 4.38
CA LYS A 149 -4.06 -4.30 5.42
C LYS A 149 -4.26 -5.74 5.85
N THR A 150 -4.13 -5.98 7.15
CA THR A 150 -4.46 -7.26 7.79
C THR A 150 -5.77 -7.11 8.55
N ILE A 151 -6.66 -8.07 8.38
CA ILE A 151 -7.96 -8.13 9.06
C ILE A 151 -8.05 -9.47 9.76
N GLN A 152 -8.31 -9.45 11.06
CA GLN A 152 -8.55 -10.64 11.87
C GLN A 152 -10.02 -10.63 12.30
N THR A 153 -10.82 -11.51 11.70
CA THR A 153 -12.22 -11.69 12.10
C THR A 153 -12.34 -12.79 13.13
N LEU A 154 -13.02 -12.46 14.22
CA LEU A 154 -13.45 -13.44 15.21
C LEU A 154 -14.73 -14.11 14.70
N PRO A 155 -14.99 -15.39 15.03
CA PRO A 155 -16.26 -16.02 14.73
C PRO A 155 -17.37 -15.36 15.56
N GLY A 156 -18.00 -14.33 14.99
CA GLY A 156 -19.16 -13.64 15.57
C GLY A 156 -20.51 -14.29 15.22
N SER A 157 -20.52 -15.28 14.34
CA SER A 157 -21.69 -16.03 13.88
C SER A 157 -21.59 -17.49 14.30
N LEU A 158 -22.73 -18.17 14.47
CA LEU A 158 -22.73 -19.59 14.78
C LEU A 158 -22.07 -20.37 13.62
N PRO A 159 -21.30 -21.44 13.89
CA PRO A 159 -20.72 -22.27 12.82
C PRO A 159 -21.76 -22.77 11.81
N THR A 160 -23.02 -22.90 12.26
CA THR A 160 -24.17 -23.26 11.45
C THR A 160 -24.54 -22.22 10.41
N ASP A 161 -24.30 -20.91 10.64
CA ASP A 161 -24.70 -19.81 9.75
C ASP A 161 -23.97 -19.86 8.41
N CYS A 162 -22.82 -20.53 8.37
CA CYS A 162 -22.14 -20.88 7.13
C CYS A 162 -22.89 -21.92 6.30
N ALA A 163 -23.55 -22.87 6.97
CA ALA A 163 -24.24 -24.01 6.37
C ALA A 163 -25.72 -23.75 6.08
N ILE A 164 -26.36 -22.79 6.78
CA ILE A 164 -27.81 -22.54 6.70
C ILE A 164 -28.16 -21.15 6.17
N GLY A 165 -29.40 -21.04 5.64
CA GLY A 165 -30.30 -19.88 5.75
C GLY A 165 -29.92 -18.54 5.12
N GLY A 166 -28.70 -18.36 4.61
CA GLY A 166 -28.28 -17.10 4.00
C GLY A 166 -26.79 -16.82 4.01
N GLY A 167 -25.98 -17.66 4.67
CA GLY A 167 -24.53 -17.44 4.82
C GLY A 167 -24.20 -16.32 5.80
N ILE A 168 -22.91 -16.14 6.09
CA ILE A 168 -22.42 -15.04 6.93
C ILE A 168 -22.65 -13.72 6.19
N ARG A 169 -23.53 -12.88 6.75
CA ARG A 169 -23.86 -11.54 6.21
C ARG A 169 -23.09 -10.42 6.87
N HIS A 170 -22.68 -10.64 8.12
CA HIS A 170 -22.05 -9.62 8.93
C HIS A 170 -20.96 -10.26 9.79
N THR A 171 -19.84 -9.56 9.94
CA THR A 171 -18.76 -9.94 10.84
C THR A 171 -18.00 -8.71 11.31
N THR A 172 -17.34 -8.82 12.45
CA THR A 172 -16.47 -7.78 12.98
C THR A 172 -15.03 -8.25 12.96
N GLY A 173 -14.11 -7.31 12.73
CA GLY A 173 -12.69 -7.61 12.61
C GLY A 173 -11.82 -6.59 13.32
N LEU A 174 -10.71 -7.07 13.90
CA LEU A 174 -9.59 -6.20 14.24
C LEU A 174 -8.77 -5.97 12.98
N THR A 175 -8.37 -4.73 12.75
CA THR A 175 -7.64 -4.37 11.54
C THR A 175 -6.35 -3.63 11.85
N HIS A 176 -5.35 -3.90 11.02
CA HIS A 176 -4.08 -3.21 10.97
C HIS A 176 -3.83 -2.79 9.52
N LEU A 177 -3.57 -1.51 9.28
CA LEU A 177 -3.22 -0.96 7.99
C LEU A 177 -1.84 -0.32 8.09
N SER A 178 -0.97 -0.69 7.17
CA SER A 178 0.33 -0.07 6.97
C SER A 178 0.43 0.54 5.58
N ILE A 179 0.98 1.75 5.49
CA ILE A 179 1.31 2.44 4.24
C ILE A 179 2.80 2.76 4.26
N HIS A 180 3.50 2.37 3.20
CA HIS A 180 4.94 2.52 3.08
C HIS A 180 5.35 3.17 1.73
N PRO A 181 6.45 3.92 1.70
CA PRO A 181 6.94 4.61 0.50
C PRO A 181 7.31 3.69 -0.66
#